data_AF-A0A932TT42-F1
#
_entry.id   AF-A0A932TT42-F1
#
_cell.length_a   1.000
_cell.length_b   1.000
_cell.length_c   1.000
_cell.angle_alpha   90.00
_cell.angle_beta   90.00
_cell.angle_gamma   90.00
#
_symmetry.space_group_name_H-M   'P 1'
#
loop_
_entity.id
_entity.type
_entity.pdbx_description
1 polymer ?
#
loop_
_entity_poly.entity_id
_entity_poly.type
_entity_poly.pdbx_seq_one_letter_code
_entity_poly.pdbx_strand_id
1 'polypeptide(L)'
;VFSATVYDQAGKTMARGTKMETARGFADYIEKSETGAIGRALALCGFGTQFAPELEEGERIVDAPHPVGTPARVHSRGAVYNVRGGAPPASGAKRPDAGDGGNGAQVCSEPECGRAMTQGQYEFSIKSFGRALCPQCQK
;
A
#
# COMPACT_ATOMS: atom_id res chain seq x y z
N VAL A 1 18.74 21.72 -20.91
CA VAL A 1 17.85 21.96 -19.74
C VAL A 1 16.74 22.87 -20.22
N PHE A 2 15.48 22.56 -19.90
CA PHE A 2 14.32 23.39 -20.22
C PHE A 2 13.86 24.15 -18.98
N SER A 3 13.34 25.36 -19.18
CA SER A 3 12.81 26.19 -18.11
C SER A 3 11.53 26.90 -18.53
N ALA A 4 10.53 26.92 -17.65
CA ALA A 4 9.31 27.70 -17.82
C ALA A 4 9.19 28.71 -16.68
N THR A 5 8.73 29.92 -16.98
CA THR A 5 8.48 30.98 -15.99
C THR A 5 7.05 31.48 -16.17
N VAL A 6 6.31 31.58 -15.07
CA VAL A 6 4.92 32.07 -15.03
C VAL A 6 4.92 33.48 -14.46
N TYR A 7 4.19 34.37 -15.13
CA TYR A 7 4.02 35.77 -14.72
C TYR A 7 2.53 36.03 -14.43
N ASP A 8 2.26 36.95 -13.51
CA ASP A 8 0.90 37.45 -13.30
C ASP A 8 0.52 38.52 -14.33
N GLN A 9 -0.71 39.04 -14.24
CA GLN A 9 -1.20 40.10 -15.12
C GLN A 9 -0.39 41.41 -15.01
N ALA A 10 0.28 41.65 -13.88
CA ALA A 10 1.13 42.81 -13.66
C ALA A 10 2.58 42.59 -14.15
N GLY A 11 2.90 41.41 -14.69
CA GLY A 11 4.24 41.03 -15.15
C GLY A 11 5.19 40.61 -14.04
N LYS A 12 4.71 40.42 -12.80
CA LYS A 12 5.52 39.90 -11.70
C LYS A 12 5.69 38.39 -11.85
N THR A 13 6.93 37.92 -11.70
CA THR A 13 7.24 36.48 -11.69
C THR A 13 6.54 35.79 -10.54
N MET A 14 5.67 34.82 -10.86
CA MET A 14 4.99 33.97 -9.88
C MET A 14 5.84 32.74 -9.54
N ALA A 15 6.34 32.04 -10.56
CA ALA A 15 7.12 30.81 -10.38
C ALA A 15 8.04 30.52 -11.56
N ARG A 16 9.06 29.67 -11.32
CA ARG A 16 9.95 29.13 -12.34
C ARG A 16 10.19 27.65 -12.12
N GLY A 17 9.94 26.85 -13.15
CA GLY A 17 10.19 25.41 -13.16
C GLY A 17 11.30 25.04 -14.14
N THR A 18 12.11 24.04 -13.80
CA THR A 18 13.13 23.48 -14.69
C THR A 18 13.01 21.96 -14.78
N LYS A 19 13.35 21.42 -15.94
CA LYS A 19 13.47 19.97 -16.15
C LYS A 19 14.52 19.66 -17.21
N MET A 20 15.15 18.51 -17.07
CA MET A 20 16.07 17.97 -18.03
C MET A 20 15.86 16.47 -18.10
N GLU A 21 15.69 15.97 -19.31
CA GLU A 21 15.74 14.56 -19.66
C GLU A 21 16.78 14.37 -20.76
N THR A 22 17.17 13.13 -21.00
CA THR A 22 18.13 12.76 -22.04
C THR A 22 17.56 11.63 -22.90
N ALA A 23 18.07 11.50 -24.12
CA ALA A 23 17.70 10.42 -25.04
C ALA A 23 17.89 9.01 -24.44
N ARG A 24 18.78 8.85 -23.45
CA ARG A 24 19.01 7.60 -22.74
C ARG A 24 17.84 7.22 -21.82
N GLY A 25 17.14 8.21 -21.26
CA GLY A 25 15.99 8.00 -20.39
C GLY A 25 14.69 7.87 -21.19
N PHE A 26 14.50 8.77 -22.17
CA PHE A 26 13.27 8.86 -22.95
C PHE A 26 13.60 9.22 -24.40
N ALA A 27 12.95 8.57 -25.36
CA ALA A 27 13.16 8.88 -26.78
C ALA A 27 12.64 10.28 -27.13
N ASP A 28 11.52 10.69 -26.53
CA ASP A 28 10.83 11.98 -26.60
C ASP A 28 11.28 12.94 -25.47
N TYR A 29 12.58 12.94 -25.16
CA TYR A 29 13.11 13.68 -24.01
C TYR A 29 12.92 15.20 -24.10
N ILE A 30 12.78 15.75 -25.31
CA ILE A 30 12.55 17.19 -25.55
C ILE A 30 11.16 17.58 -25.03
N GLU A 31 10.13 16.94 -25.58
CA GLU A 31 8.72 17.15 -25.25
C GLU A 31 8.46 16.86 -23.77
N LYS A 32 9.09 15.81 -23.25
CA LYS A 32 8.99 15.44 -21.84
C LYS A 32 9.65 16.47 -20.93
N SER A 33 10.80 17.03 -21.32
CA SER A 33 11.48 18.06 -20.55
C SER A 33 10.70 19.38 -20.57
N GLU A 34 10.19 19.77 -21.73
CA GLU A 34 9.41 21.00 -21.90
C GLU A 34 8.11 20.93 -21.09
N THR A 35 7.31 19.88 -21.31
CA THR A 35 6.04 19.67 -20.61
C THR A 35 6.24 19.61 -19.10
N GLY A 36 7.29 18.92 -18.63
CA GLY A 36 7.55 18.84 -17.20
C GLY A 36 8.13 20.12 -16.59
N ALA A 37 8.83 20.97 -17.34
CA ALA A 37 9.24 22.29 -16.87
C ALA A 37 8.02 23.20 -16.68
N ILE A 38 7.06 23.15 -17.62
CA ILE A 38 5.77 23.86 -17.55
C ILE A 38 4.95 23.36 -16.35
N GLY A 39 4.77 22.04 -16.23
CA GLY A 39 4.03 21.42 -15.13
C GLY A 39 4.63 21.77 -13.75
N ARG A 40 5.96 21.83 -13.63
CA ARG A 40 6.63 22.26 -12.39
C ARG A 40 6.37 23.74 -12.08
N ALA A 41 6.41 24.62 -13.07
CA ALA A 41 6.12 26.03 -12.86
C ALA A 41 4.67 26.26 -12.42
N LEU A 42 3.72 25.52 -13.01
CA LEU A 42 2.30 25.56 -12.64
C LEU A 42 2.02 24.98 -11.25
N ALA A 43 2.67 23.87 -10.90
CA ALA A 43 2.58 23.28 -9.56
C ALA A 43 3.06 24.25 -8.47
N LEU A 44 4.14 25.00 -8.73
CA LEU A 44 4.61 26.05 -7.81
C LEU A 44 3.61 27.21 -7.69
N CYS A 45 2.81 27.47 -8.72
CA CYS A 45 1.71 28.45 -8.67
C CYS A 45 0.44 27.89 -7.99
N GLY A 46 0.44 26.64 -7.50
CA GLY A 46 -0.71 26.02 -6.85
C GLY A 46 -1.64 25.26 -7.81
N PHE A 47 -1.26 25.08 -9.07
CA PHE A 47 -2.05 24.31 -10.04
C PHE A 47 -1.56 22.86 -10.10
N GLY A 48 -2.41 21.91 -9.75
CA GLY A 48 -2.11 20.49 -9.84
C GLY A 48 -3.02 19.67 -8.95
N THR A 49 -3.08 18.36 -9.19
CA THR A 49 -3.93 17.43 -8.44
C THR A 49 -3.57 17.35 -6.95
N GLN A 50 -2.31 17.66 -6.60
CA GLN A 50 -1.88 17.75 -5.20
C GLN A 50 -2.61 18.83 -4.37
N PHE A 51 -3.28 19.77 -5.04
CA PHE A 51 -4.07 20.83 -4.40
C PHE A 51 -5.58 20.66 -4.65
N ALA A 52 -6.01 19.47 -5.06
CA ALA A 52 -7.40 19.13 -5.39
C ALA A 52 -7.96 18.19 -4.32
N PRO A 53 -8.63 18.71 -3.26
CA PRO A 53 -9.18 17.89 -2.17
C PRO A 53 -10.22 16.88 -2.65
N GLU A 54 -10.88 17.14 -3.78
CA GLU A 54 -11.83 16.24 -4.41
C GLU A 54 -11.18 14.95 -4.94
N LEU A 55 -9.86 14.95 -5.14
CA LEU A 55 -9.08 13.79 -5.54
C LEU A 55 -8.44 13.07 -4.33
N GLU A 56 -8.68 13.53 -3.10
CA GLU A 56 -8.15 12.90 -1.89
C GLU A 56 -8.95 11.64 -1.53
N GLU A 57 -8.35 10.47 -1.72
CA GLU A 57 -9.00 9.15 -1.53
C GLU A 57 -9.20 8.74 -0.05
N GLY A 58 -8.71 9.54 0.90
CA GLY A 58 -8.79 9.25 2.33
C GLY A 58 -8.16 7.90 2.70
N GLU A 59 -8.82 7.11 3.56
CA GLU A 59 -8.29 5.80 4.00
C GLU A 59 -8.50 4.67 2.98
N ARG A 60 -9.27 4.90 1.90
CA ARG A 60 -9.61 3.86 0.92
C ARG A 60 -8.96 4.14 -0.43
N ILE A 61 -7.64 4.01 -0.43
CA ILE A 61 -6.81 4.18 -1.62
C ILE A 61 -7.02 2.98 -2.56
N VAL A 62 -7.34 3.23 -3.83
CA VAL A 62 -7.74 2.18 -4.80
C VAL A 62 -6.64 1.13 -5.02
N ASP A 63 -5.37 1.56 -4.97
CA ASP A 63 -4.20 0.71 -5.20
C ASP A 63 -3.40 0.37 -3.93
N ALA A 64 -3.91 0.69 -2.74
CA ALA A 64 -3.24 0.31 -1.51
C ALA A 64 -3.41 -1.20 -1.26
N PRO A 65 -2.33 -1.91 -0.86
CA PRO A 65 -2.44 -3.28 -0.42
C PRO A 65 -3.41 -3.33 0.77
N HIS A 66 -4.57 -3.97 0.57
CA HIS A 66 -5.53 -4.13 1.64
C HIS A 66 -4.98 -5.16 2.65
N PRO A 67 -5.18 -4.94 3.97
CA PRO A 67 -4.79 -5.91 4.98
C PRO A 67 -5.52 -7.23 4.70
N VAL A 68 -4.76 -8.24 4.30
CA VAL A 68 -5.22 -9.62 4.17
C VAL A 68 -5.46 -10.19 5.57
N GLY A 69 -6.68 -10.02 6.10
CA GLY A 69 -7.01 -10.63 7.38
C GLY A 69 -8.03 -9.88 8.23
N THR A 70 -9.23 -9.70 7.72
CA THR A 70 -10.40 -9.95 8.56
C THR A 70 -11.48 -10.50 7.63
N PRO A 71 -11.92 -11.76 7.77
CA PRO A 71 -13.04 -12.23 6.97
C PRO A 71 -14.21 -11.31 7.27
N ALA A 72 -14.67 -10.58 6.25
CA ALA A 72 -15.91 -9.85 6.32
C ALA A 72 -16.95 -10.87 6.78
N ARG A 73 -17.49 -10.68 7.98
CA ARG A 73 -18.67 -11.43 8.41
C ARG A 73 -19.70 -11.16 7.32
N VAL A 74 -19.98 -12.19 6.54
CA VAL A 74 -21.10 -12.24 5.61
C VAL A 74 -22.30 -11.82 6.43
N HIS A 75 -22.76 -10.59 6.22
CA HIS A 75 -24.01 -10.15 6.83
C HIS A 75 -25.10 -10.94 6.13
N SER A 76 -25.49 -12.03 6.79
CA SER A 76 -26.68 -12.79 6.50
C SER A 76 -27.83 -11.81 6.32
N ARG A 77 -28.45 -11.87 5.16
CA ARG A 77 -29.64 -11.07 4.81
C ARG A 77 -30.68 -11.18 5.93
N GLY A 78 -31.08 -10.03 6.47
CA GLY A 78 -32.32 -9.84 7.22
C GLY A 78 -32.18 -9.83 8.73
N ALA A 79 -32.01 -8.64 9.32
CA ALA A 79 -32.48 -8.36 10.67
C ALA A 79 -32.91 -6.90 10.78
N VAL A 80 -34.16 -6.76 11.17
CA VAL A 80 -34.95 -5.54 11.38
C VAL A 80 -34.30 -4.64 12.44
N TYR A 81 -34.49 -3.33 12.29
CA TYR A 81 -34.02 -2.24 13.16
C TYR A 81 -34.22 -2.50 14.67
N ASN A 82 -33.24 -2.10 15.51
CA ASN A 82 -33.51 -1.17 16.61
C ASN A 82 -32.25 -0.56 17.24
N VAL A 83 -32.41 0.71 17.57
CA VAL A 83 -31.45 1.67 18.14
C VAL A 83 -31.26 1.43 19.64
N ARG A 84 -30.04 1.61 20.17
CA ARG A 84 -29.69 2.43 21.36
C ARG A 84 -28.29 2.10 21.93
N GLY A 85 -27.42 3.12 21.89
CA GLY A 85 -26.53 3.54 22.99
C GLY A 85 -25.47 2.57 23.53
N GLY A 86 -24.19 2.94 23.37
CA GLY A 86 -23.09 2.39 24.18
C GLY A 86 -21.73 2.82 23.66
N ALA A 87 -21.03 3.68 24.40
CA ALA A 87 -19.67 4.15 24.13
C ALA A 87 -18.64 2.99 24.02
N PRO A 88 -17.52 3.16 23.31
CA PRO A 88 -16.46 2.14 23.29
C PRO A 88 -15.61 2.25 24.56
N PRO A 89 -15.35 1.17 25.32
CA PRO A 89 -14.25 1.17 26.27
C PRO A 89 -12.94 0.95 25.52
N ALA A 90 -11.96 1.75 25.92
CA ALA A 90 -10.58 1.66 25.50
C ALA A 90 -9.88 0.41 26.08
N SER A 91 -8.78 0.08 25.40
CA SER A 91 -7.58 -0.60 25.91
C SER A 91 -7.61 -2.12 26.21
N GLY A 92 -6.67 -2.80 25.55
CA GLY A 92 -5.76 -3.73 26.21
C GLY A 92 -6.30 -5.11 26.55
N ALA A 93 -6.22 -6.04 25.59
CA ALA A 93 -6.10 -7.45 25.92
C ALA A 93 -5.38 -8.22 24.80
N LYS A 94 -4.24 -8.83 25.14
CA LYS A 94 -3.56 -9.83 24.32
C LYS A 94 -4.58 -10.86 23.84
N ARG A 95 -4.60 -11.16 22.54
CA ARG A 95 -5.38 -12.30 22.03
C ARG A 95 -4.49 -13.55 21.95
N PRO A 96 -4.96 -14.69 22.49
CA PRO A 96 -4.27 -15.97 22.46
C PRO A 96 -4.42 -16.63 21.09
N ASP A 97 -3.44 -17.47 20.76
CA ASP A 97 -3.44 -18.42 19.66
C ASP A 97 -4.59 -19.45 19.78
N ALA A 98 -5.26 -19.74 18.67
CA ALA A 98 -5.92 -21.01 18.28
C ALA A 98 -6.72 -20.74 16.98
N GLY A 99 -6.49 -21.43 15.85
CA GLY A 99 -6.89 -22.84 15.60
C GLY A 99 -8.38 -22.87 15.22
N ASP A 100 -8.87 -23.41 14.10
CA ASP A 100 -8.59 -24.73 13.52
C ASP A 100 -9.29 -24.84 12.13
N GLY A 101 -8.79 -25.70 11.23
CA GLY A 101 -9.42 -25.95 9.92
C GLY A 101 -8.65 -26.84 8.94
N GLY A 102 -8.23 -28.03 9.40
CA GLY A 102 -7.93 -29.26 8.64
C GLY A 102 -7.41 -29.22 7.19
N ASN A 103 -6.09 -29.34 7.03
CA ASN A 103 -5.43 -30.19 6.02
C ASN A 103 -4.04 -30.58 6.56
N GLY A 104 -3.65 -31.85 6.38
CA GLY A 104 -2.52 -32.58 7.01
C GLY A 104 -1.45 -31.73 7.73
N ALA A 105 -1.25 -32.00 9.03
CA ALA A 105 -0.40 -31.23 9.94
C ALA A 105 0.93 -30.76 9.30
N GLN A 106 0.95 -29.51 8.83
CA GLN A 106 2.13 -28.83 8.29
C GLN A 106 3.03 -28.40 9.44
N VAL A 107 3.62 -29.38 10.13
CA VAL A 107 4.48 -29.15 11.29
C VAL A 107 5.95 -29.16 10.89
N CYS A 108 6.75 -28.38 11.60
CA CYS A 108 8.20 -28.40 11.47
C CYS A 108 8.75 -29.80 11.78
N SER A 109 9.60 -30.33 10.90
CA SER A 109 10.24 -31.65 10.98
C SER A 109 11.42 -31.70 11.96
N GLU A 110 11.78 -30.59 12.60
CA GLU A 110 12.82 -30.60 13.64
C GLU A 110 12.30 -31.30 14.92
N PRO A 111 13.06 -32.26 15.52
CA PRO A 111 12.59 -33.12 16.61
C PRO A 111 12.08 -32.37 17.85
N GLU A 112 12.55 -31.15 18.07
CA GLU A 112 12.18 -30.33 19.23
C GLU A 112 11.30 -29.13 18.86
N CYS A 113 11.04 -28.90 17.56
CA CYS A 113 10.29 -27.72 17.13
C CYS A 113 8.79 -27.99 17.13
N GLY A 114 8.35 -28.98 16.33
CA GLY A 114 6.93 -29.38 16.23
C GLY A 114 5.93 -28.27 15.88
N ARG A 115 6.39 -27.07 15.51
CA ARG A 115 5.53 -25.90 15.32
C ARG A 115 4.67 -26.05 14.08
N ALA A 116 3.39 -25.70 14.22
CA ALA A 116 2.50 -25.56 13.07
C ALA A 116 2.97 -24.42 12.17
N MET A 117 2.94 -24.66 10.86
CA MET A 117 3.31 -23.72 9.82
C MET A 117 2.15 -23.54 8.85
N THR A 118 2.13 -22.41 8.17
CA THR A 118 1.15 -22.18 7.09
C THR A 118 1.56 -22.95 5.84
N GLN A 119 0.61 -23.16 4.91
CA GLN A 119 0.87 -23.87 3.66
C GLN A 119 2.00 -23.23 2.84
N GLY A 120 2.04 -21.89 2.75
CA GLY A 120 3.11 -21.19 2.06
C GLY A 120 4.49 -21.40 2.71
N GLN A 121 4.56 -21.47 4.04
CA GLN A 121 5.81 -21.75 4.76
C GLN A 121 6.28 -23.19 4.53
N TYR A 122 5.34 -24.14 4.54
CA TYR A 122 5.64 -25.55 4.27
C TYR A 122 6.17 -25.75 2.85
N GLU A 123 5.47 -25.23 1.83
CA GLU A 123 5.85 -25.36 0.43
C GLU A 123 7.20 -24.70 0.13
N PHE A 124 7.42 -23.49 0.67
CA PHE A 124 8.72 -22.81 0.53
C PHE A 124 9.84 -23.63 1.16
N SER A 125 9.61 -24.19 2.35
CA SER A 125 10.65 -24.95 3.04
C SER A 125 10.98 -26.27 2.34
N ILE A 126 9.97 -26.99 1.84
CA ILE A 126 10.18 -28.21 1.06
C ILE A 126 10.96 -27.89 -0.23
N LYS A 127 10.60 -26.81 -0.92
CA LYS A 127 11.28 -26.39 -2.15
C LYS A 127 12.72 -25.94 -1.92
N SER A 128 12.98 -25.19 -0.85
CA SER A 128 14.28 -24.56 -0.60
C SER A 128 15.24 -25.46 0.18
N PHE A 129 14.74 -26.27 1.11
CA PHE A 129 15.56 -27.06 2.04
C PHE A 129 15.29 -28.57 1.97
N GLY A 130 14.31 -29.02 1.19
CA GLY A 130 13.94 -30.45 1.08
C GLY A 130 13.28 -31.05 2.32
N ARG A 131 13.07 -30.24 3.37
CA ARG A 131 12.44 -30.62 4.65
C ARG A 131 11.53 -29.50 5.13
N ALA A 132 10.49 -29.83 5.90
CA ALA A 132 9.55 -28.85 6.41
C ALA A 132 10.12 -28.15 7.66
N LEU A 133 10.69 -26.96 7.50
CA LEU A 133 11.31 -26.17 8.56
C LEU A 133 10.57 -24.86 8.75
N CYS A 134 10.32 -24.49 10.00
CA CYS A 134 9.75 -23.18 10.32
C CYS A 134 10.76 -22.06 10.12
N PRO A 135 10.33 -20.79 10.02
CA PRO A 135 11.23 -19.64 9.82
C PRO A 135 12.36 -19.53 10.85
N GLN A 136 12.21 -20.09 12.06
CA GLN A 136 13.26 -20.08 13.08
C GLN A 136 14.26 -21.23 12.96
N CYS A 137 13.90 -22.31 12.24
CA CYS A 137 14.75 -23.48 12.01
C CYS A 137 15.44 -23.46 10.62
N GLN A 138 15.07 -22.52 9.74
CA GLN A 138 15.67 -22.30 8.40
C GLN A 138 17.05 -21.62 8.47
N LYS A 139 17.98 -22.18 9.26
CA LYS A 139 19.36 -21.69 9.34
C LYS A 139 20.28 -22.35 8.32
#